data_AF-A0A7D8BBL2-F1
#
_entry.id   AF-A0A7D8BBL2-F1
#
_cell.length_a   1.000
_cell.length_b   1.000
_cell.length_c   1.000
_cell.angle_alpha   90.00
_cell.angle_beta   90.00
_cell.angle_gamma   90.00
#
_symmetry.space_group_name_H-M   'P 1'
#
loop_
_entity.id
_entity.type
_entity.pdbx_description
1 polymer ?
#
loop_
_entity_poly.entity_id
_entity_poly.type
_entity_poly.pdbx_seq_one_letter_code
_entity_poly.pdbx_strand_id
1 'polypeptide(L)'
;MSEHRYYVYIMASRSHTLYIGFTSDIEVRVRQHKAGTHEGFSKTYHCTRLVYLERFAFVENAIAREKQLKRWSRTKKLALIESQNPTWLDLSEDWGKPIPLFREPATPTAD
;
A
#
# COMPACT_ATOMS: atom_id res chain seq x y z
N MET A 1 0.12 -1.82 -28.70
CA MET A 1 -0.86 -2.23 -27.67
C MET A 1 -0.43 -1.60 -26.37
N SER A 2 -1.25 -0.76 -25.76
CA SER A 2 -0.93 -0.16 -24.46
C SER A 2 -1.04 -1.23 -23.37
N GLU A 3 0.03 -1.46 -22.61
CA GLU A 3 -0.02 -2.34 -21.42
C GLU A 3 -0.88 -1.66 -20.36
N HIS A 4 -2.09 -2.18 -20.13
CA HIS A 4 -2.93 -1.70 -19.04
C HIS A 4 -2.49 -2.39 -17.75
N ARG A 5 -2.28 -1.60 -16.70
CA ARG A 5 -1.88 -2.08 -15.38
C ARG A 5 -2.93 -1.66 -14.37
N TYR A 6 -3.47 -2.64 -13.67
CA TYR A 6 -4.42 -2.45 -12.59
C TYR A 6 -3.82 -2.98 -11.30
N TYR A 7 -4.09 -2.31 -10.20
CA TYR A 7 -3.53 -2.61 -8.90
C TYR A 7 -4.65 -2.80 -7.90
N VAL A 8 -4.60 -3.88 -7.14
CA VAL A 8 -5.38 -4.07 -5.91
C VAL A 8 -4.45 -3.83 -4.75
N TYR A 9 -4.88 -3.02 -3.78
CA TYR A 9 -4.03 -2.60 -2.68
C TYR A 9 -4.76 -2.62 -1.34
N ILE A 10 -3.98 -2.74 -0.26
CA ILE A 10 -4.47 -2.59 1.10
C ILE A 10 -3.67 -1.47 1.78
N MET A 11 -4.39 -0.45 2.24
CA MET A 11 -3.84 0.58 3.13
C MET A 11 -4.18 0.24 4.57
N ALA A 12 -3.23 0.45 5.49
CA ALA A 12 -3.43 0.23 6.92
C ALA A 12 -3.22 1.51 7.73
N SER A 13 -4.00 1.65 8.81
CA SER A 13 -3.74 2.62 9.86
C SER A 13 -2.75 2.08 10.89
N ARG A 14 -2.31 2.94 11.84
CA ARG A 14 -1.54 2.49 13.02
C ARG A 14 -2.28 1.49 13.89
N SER A 15 -3.62 1.55 13.93
CA SER A 15 -4.49 0.62 14.66
C SER A 15 -4.88 -0.62 13.86
N HIS A 16 -4.25 -0.87 12.72
CA HIS A 16 -4.54 -1.99 11.81
C HIS A 16 -5.99 -1.98 11.27
N THR A 17 -6.59 -0.80 11.12
CA THR A 17 -7.77 -0.64 10.27
C THR A 17 -7.33 -0.78 8.82
N LEU A 18 -8.04 -1.60 8.05
CA LEU A 18 -7.68 -1.91 6.66
C LEU A 18 -8.64 -1.23 5.70
N TYR A 19 -8.10 -0.53 4.72
CA TYR A 19 -8.81 -0.05 3.54
C TYR A 19 -8.37 -0.86 2.33
N ILE A 20 -9.34 -1.36 1.55
CA ILE A 20 -9.08 -2.19 0.36
C ILE A 20 -9.65 -1.45 -0.84
N GLY A 21 -8.82 -1.24 -1.85
CA GLY A 21 -9.21 -0.59 -3.09
C GLY A 21 -8.51 -1.19 -4.29
N PHE A 22 -8.93 -0.75 -5.48
CA PHE A 22 -8.18 -0.96 -6.71
C PHE A 22 -8.05 0.34 -7.50
N THR A 23 -7.07 0.41 -8.40
CA THR A 23 -6.79 1.59 -9.24
C THR A 23 -5.91 1.23 -10.42
N SER A 24 -5.91 2.05 -11.48
CA SER A 24 -4.89 2.01 -12.53
C SER A 24 -3.66 2.86 -12.21
N ASP A 25 -3.73 3.74 -11.20
CA ASP A 25 -2.63 4.64 -10.78
C ASP A 25 -2.42 4.56 -9.26
N ILE A 26 -1.53 3.64 -8.86
CA ILE A 26 -1.25 3.37 -7.45
C ILE A 26 -0.51 4.53 -6.77
N GLU A 27 0.40 5.21 -7.47
CA GLU A 27 1.18 6.30 -6.91
C GLU A 27 0.29 7.49 -6.55
N VAL A 28 -0.63 7.86 -7.46
CA VAL A 28 -1.61 8.90 -7.19
C VAL A 28 -2.52 8.52 -6.04
N ARG A 29 -3.03 7.27 -6.00
CA ARG A 29 -3.90 6.84 -4.90
C ARG A 29 -3.21 6.84 -3.54
N VAL A 30 -2.00 6.32 -3.46
CA VAL A 30 -1.22 6.31 -2.21
C VAL A 30 -0.95 7.73 -1.74
N ARG A 31 -0.53 8.63 -2.65
CA ARG A 31 -0.31 10.04 -2.32
C ARG A 31 -1.57 10.70 -1.76
N GLN A 32 -2.73 10.45 -2.37
CA GLN A 32 -4.01 10.98 -1.89
C GLN A 32 -4.39 10.45 -0.51
N HIS A 33 -4.13 9.16 -0.23
CA HIS A 33 -4.31 8.58 1.11
C HIS A 33 -3.39 9.24 2.14
N LYS A 34 -2.09 9.37 1.83
CA LYS A 34 -1.10 9.99 2.72
C LYS A 34 -1.40 11.46 2.99
N ALA A 35 -1.86 12.19 1.98
CA ALA A 35 -2.25 13.60 2.09
C ALA A 35 -3.63 13.81 2.75
N GLY A 36 -4.42 12.74 2.95
CA GLY A 36 -5.77 12.84 3.52
C GLY A 36 -6.77 13.63 2.65
N THR A 37 -6.52 13.71 1.34
CA THR A 37 -7.28 14.56 0.41
C THR A 37 -8.63 14.01 0.01
N HIS A 38 -8.92 12.73 0.30
CA HIS A 38 -10.26 12.17 0.14
C HIS A 38 -11.04 12.29 1.43
N GLU A 39 -12.14 13.04 1.41
CA GLU A 39 -13.09 13.07 2.53
C GLU A 39 -13.73 11.68 2.71
N GLY A 40 -13.88 11.23 3.97
CA GLY A 40 -14.49 9.94 4.31
C GLY A 40 -13.58 8.99 5.09
N PHE A 41 -13.83 7.67 4.95
CA PHE A 41 -13.27 6.58 5.79
C PHE A 41 -11.73 6.60 5.87
N SER A 42 -11.03 6.85 4.77
CA SER A 42 -9.56 6.88 4.74
C SER A 42 -8.97 8.01 5.57
N LYS A 43 -9.63 9.18 5.61
CA LYS A 43 -9.29 10.32 6.46
C LYS A 43 -9.64 10.05 7.92
N THR A 44 -10.82 9.50 8.19
CA THR A 44 -11.27 9.18 9.56
C THR A 44 -10.36 8.18 10.27
N TYR A 45 -9.85 7.18 9.56
CA TYR A 45 -9.03 6.12 10.16
C TYR A 45 -7.54 6.24 9.87
N HIS A 46 -7.10 7.30 9.19
CA HIS A 46 -5.68 7.54 8.85
C HIS A 46 -4.99 6.31 8.23
N CYS A 47 -5.64 5.66 7.25
CA CYS A 47 -5.06 4.54 6.53
C CYS A 47 -4.04 5.05 5.49
N THR A 48 -2.83 5.35 5.94
CA THR A 48 -1.77 6.02 5.16
C THR A 48 -0.60 5.11 4.77
N ARG A 49 -0.52 3.90 5.32
CA ARG A 49 0.57 2.94 5.02
C ARG A 49 0.12 1.95 3.97
N LEU A 50 0.85 1.82 2.86
CA LEU A 50 0.61 0.77 1.87
C LEU A 50 1.23 -0.53 2.38
N VAL A 51 0.42 -1.53 2.70
CA VAL A 51 0.91 -2.79 3.31
C VAL A 51 0.78 -4.01 2.40
N TYR A 52 0.00 -3.90 1.33
CA TYR A 52 -0.16 -4.94 0.32
C TYR A 52 -0.45 -4.33 -1.05
N LEU A 53 0.13 -4.90 -2.10
CA LEU A 53 -0.07 -4.47 -3.48
C LEU A 53 0.00 -5.67 -4.43
N GLU A 54 -0.97 -5.79 -5.33
CA GLU A 54 -1.05 -6.86 -6.32
C GLU A 54 -1.39 -6.27 -7.70
N ARG A 55 -0.67 -6.70 -8.75
CA ARG A 55 -0.81 -6.17 -10.12
C ARG A 55 -1.54 -7.13 -11.05
N PHE A 56 -2.41 -6.59 -11.89
CA PHE A 56 -3.20 -7.31 -12.89
C PHE A 56 -3.10 -6.64 -14.26
N ALA A 57 -3.10 -7.45 -15.32
CA ALA A 57 -3.18 -6.97 -16.71
C ALA A 57 -4.63 -6.69 -17.16
N PHE A 58 -5.61 -7.36 -16.54
CA PHE A 58 -7.02 -7.27 -16.89
C PHE A 58 -7.83 -6.65 -15.74
N VAL A 59 -8.71 -5.71 -16.06
CA VAL A 59 -9.48 -4.96 -15.05
C VAL A 59 -10.46 -5.86 -14.30
N GLU A 60 -11.03 -6.85 -14.99
CA GLU A 60 -11.97 -7.81 -14.43
C GLU A 60 -11.33 -8.62 -13.31
N ASN A 61 -10.07 -9.02 -13.49
CA ASN A 61 -9.30 -9.76 -12.49
C ASN A 61 -9.04 -8.89 -11.25
N ALA A 62 -8.67 -7.62 -11.44
CA ALA A 62 -8.49 -6.68 -10.34
C ALA A 62 -9.80 -6.46 -9.56
N ILE A 63 -10.93 -6.26 -10.27
CA ILE A 63 -12.25 -6.07 -9.64
C ILE A 63 -12.68 -7.33 -8.88
N ALA A 64 -12.49 -8.52 -9.47
CA ALA A 64 -12.82 -9.79 -8.82
C ALA A 64 -11.99 -9.99 -7.56
N ARG A 65 -10.68 -9.71 -7.62
CA ARG A 65 -9.78 -9.79 -6.47
C ARG A 65 -10.14 -8.80 -5.38
N GLU A 66 -10.45 -7.55 -5.71
CA GLU A 66 -10.88 -6.54 -4.75
C GLU A 66 -12.16 -6.98 -4.01
N LYS A 67 -13.16 -7.46 -4.76
CA LYS A 67 -14.41 -8.02 -4.19
C LYS A 67 -14.13 -9.21 -3.28
N GLN A 68 -13.25 -10.12 -3.71
CA GLN A 68 -12.84 -11.28 -2.93
C GLN A 68 -12.20 -10.86 -1.60
N LEU A 69 -11.22 -9.94 -1.64
CA LEU A 69 -10.54 -9.44 -0.45
C LEU A 69 -11.51 -8.73 0.49
N LYS A 70 -12.42 -7.89 -0.01
CA LYS A 70 -13.43 -7.22 0.83
C LYS A 70 -14.28 -8.22 1.62
N ARG A 71 -14.67 -9.35 1.01
CA ARG A 71 -15.47 -10.42 1.61
C ARG A 71 -14.71 -11.33 2.59
N TRP A 72 -13.39 -11.30 2.62
CA TRP A 72 -12.61 -12.15 3.53
C TRP A 72 -12.78 -11.77 5.00
N SER A 73 -12.61 -12.76 5.88
CA SER A 73 -12.47 -12.51 7.31
C SER A 73 -11.23 -11.65 7.59
N ARG A 74 -11.23 -10.95 8.73
CA ARG A 74 -10.07 -10.16 9.17
C ARG A 74 -8.82 -11.03 9.25
N THR A 75 -8.90 -12.20 9.87
CA THR A 75 -7.77 -13.14 10.01
C THR A 75 -7.16 -13.51 8.66
N LYS A 76 -7.99 -13.77 7.64
CA LYS A 76 -7.48 -14.13 6.31
C LYS A 76 -6.80 -12.96 5.60
N LYS A 77 -7.28 -11.73 5.82
CA LYS A 77 -6.63 -10.50 5.32
C LYS A 77 -5.27 -10.28 5.99
N LEU A 78 -5.19 -10.47 7.32
CA LEU A 78 -3.94 -10.33 8.07
C LEU A 78 -2.91 -11.36 7.63
N ALA A 79 -3.30 -12.64 7.53
CA ALA A 79 -2.42 -13.71 7.06
C ALA A 79 -1.87 -13.44 5.65
N LEU A 80 -2.69 -12.89 4.75
CA LEU A 80 -2.23 -12.47 3.42
C LEU A 80 -1.16 -11.37 3.51
N ILE A 81 -1.42 -10.30 4.28
CA ILE A 81 -0.46 -9.21 4.46
C ILE A 81 0.84 -9.72 5.06
N GLU A 82 0.75 -10.48 6.16
CA GLU A 82 1.91 -11.01 6.88
C GLU A 82 2.73 -11.99 6.04
N SER A 83 2.10 -12.75 5.14
CA SER A 83 2.82 -13.65 4.23
C SER A 83 3.72 -12.94 3.22
N GLN A 84 3.44 -11.67 2.89
CA GLN A 84 4.22 -10.89 1.93
C GLN A 84 4.99 -9.73 2.57
N ASN A 85 4.49 -9.23 3.69
CA ASN A 85 4.99 -8.06 4.41
C ASN A 85 4.92 -8.32 5.92
N PRO A 86 5.74 -9.24 6.45
CA PRO A 86 5.67 -9.69 7.85
C PRO A 86 5.96 -8.55 8.85
N THR A 87 6.74 -7.56 8.45
CA THR A 87 7.10 -6.38 9.23
C THR A 87 6.13 -5.22 9.06
N TRP A 88 5.09 -5.39 8.23
CA TRP A 88 4.09 -4.36 7.93
C TRP A 88 4.69 -3.05 7.39
N LEU A 89 5.87 -3.09 6.77
CA LEU A 89 6.52 -1.89 6.26
C LEU A 89 5.61 -1.17 5.25
N ASP A 90 5.70 0.16 5.22
CA ASP A 90 5.02 0.92 4.18
C ASP A 90 5.77 0.70 2.86
N LEU A 91 5.17 -0.10 1.97
CA LEU A 91 5.73 -0.45 0.66
C LEU A 91 5.94 0.78 -0.24
N SER A 92 5.37 1.93 0.14
CA SER A 92 5.50 3.21 -0.55
C SER A 92 6.38 4.22 0.19
N GLU A 93 7.11 3.79 1.23
CA GLU A 93 7.94 4.67 2.05
C GLU A 93 8.98 5.41 1.22
N ASP A 94 9.64 4.74 0.28
CA ASP A 94 10.72 5.31 -0.52
C ASP A 94 10.30 5.85 -1.88
N TRP A 95 9.00 5.83 -2.19
CA TRP A 95 8.51 6.34 -3.48
C TRP A 95 8.77 7.84 -3.61
N GLY A 96 9.47 8.21 -4.69
CA GLY A 96 9.81 9.60 -4.98
C GLY A 96 10.92 10.18 -4.09
N LYS A 97 11.56 9.38 -3.22
CA LYS A 97 12.76 9.82 -2.50
C LYS A 97 13.95 9.83 -3.46
N PRO A 98 14.87 10.80 -3.33
CA PRO A 98 16.13 10.76 -4.07
C PRO A 98 16.89 9.48 -3.71
N ILE A 99 17.48 8.85 -4.72
CA ILE A 99 18.37 7.71 -4.51
C ILE A 99 19.58 8.24 -3.73
N PRO A 100 19.89 7.71 -2.53
CA PRO A 100 21.07 8.12 -1.80
C PRO A 100 22.30 7.79 -2.64
N LEU A 101 23.02 8.82 -3.10
CA LEU A 101 24.12 8.66 -4.05
C LEU A 101 25.32 7.96 -3.41
N PHE A 102 25.47 8.01 -2.09
CA PHE A 102 26.44 7.24 -1.32
C PHE A 102 25.86 6.94 0.06
N ARG A 103 26.02 5.71 0.56
CA ARG A 103 25.83 5.41 1.98
C ARG A 103 27.06 6.01 2.66
N GLU A 104 26.95 7.22 3.20
CA GLU A 104 28.03 7.73 4.05
C GLU A 104 28.27 6.68 5.16
N PRO A 105 29.51 6.20 5.37
CA PRO A 105 29.78 5.30 6.46
C PRO A 105 29.35 6.02 7.74
N ALA A 106 28.53 5.35 8.55
CA ALA A 106 28.08 5.87 9.83
C ALA A 106 29.30 6.42 10.58
N THR A 107 29.31 7.72 10.81
CA THR A 107 30.37 8.37 11.58
C THR A 107 30.45 7.63 12.91
N PRO A 108 31.59 7.02 13.27
CA PRO A 108 31.73 6.45 14.59
C PRO A 108 31.64 7.61 15.55
N THR A 109 30.56 7.65 16.34
CA THR A 109 30.46 8.50 17.51
C THR A 109 31.68 8.17 18.37
N ALA A 110 32.63 9.10 18.43
CA ALA A 110 33.76 8.99 19.33
C ALA A 110 33.21 9.18 20.76
N ASP A 111 33.42 8.16 21.60
CA ASP A 111 33.35 8.26 23.06
C ASP A 111 34.45 9.19 23.61
#